data_AF-A0A7C2D842-F1
#
_entry.id   AF-A0A7C2D842-F1
#
_cell.length_a   1.000
_cell.length_b   1.000
_cell.length_c   1.000
_cell.angle_alpha   90.00
_cell.angle_beta   90.00
_cell.angle_gamma   90.00
#
_symmetry.space_group_name_H-M   'P 1'
#
loop_
_entity.id
_entity.type
_entity.pdbx_description
1 polymer ?
#
loop_
_entity_poly.entity_id
_entity_poly.type
_entity_poly.pdbx_seq_one_letter_code
_entity_poly.pdbx_strand_id
1 'polypeptide(L)' 'MRVNLRDQMTENRVKAAGEWNHYEIRAEGDTITLSVNGAVTSVMKGVALRKGYIGLEAEGFEIAFRNLRIRPL' A
#
# COMPACT_ATOMS: atom_id res chain seq x y z
N MET A 1 4.90 8.02 20.16
CA MET A 1 4.39 6.64 20.16
C MET A 1 4.32 6.17 18.72
N ARG A 2 5.01 5.09 18.33
CA ARG A 2 4.93 4.54 16.97
C ARG A 2 3.62 3.76 16.85
N VAL A 3 2.76 4.13 15.91
CA VAL A 3 1.55 3.36 15.59
C VAL A 3 1.95 2.21 14.68
N ASN A 4 1.50 0.99 15.00
CA ASN A 4 1.73 -0.21 14.20
C ASN A 4 0.37 -0.88 13.92
N LEU A 5 0.07 -1.14 12.65
CA LEU A 5 -1.21 -1.70 12.21
C LEU A 5 -1.10 -3.15 11.72
N ARG A 6 0.00 -3.86 12.04
CA ARG A 6 0.23 -5.23 11.56
C ARG A 6 -0.89 -6.19 11.94
N ASP A 7 -1.44 -6.07 13.14
CA ASP A 7 -2.50 -6.97 13.62
C ASP A 7 -3.87 -6.71 12.95
N GLN A 8 -4.01 -5.59 12.22
CA GLN A 8 -5.22 -5.27 11.45
C GLN A 8 -5.15 -5.77 10.00
N MET A 9 -3.96 -6.20 9.56
CA MET A 9 -3.76 -6.78 8.25
C MET A 9 -4.31 -8.21 8.23
N THR A 10 -4.96 -8.60 7.12
CA THR A 10 -5.51 -9.96 7.00
C THR A 10 -4.43 -11.03 6.93
N GLU A 11 -3.35 -10.78 6.19
CA GLU A 11 -2.21 -11.67 6.05
C GLU A 11 -0.95 -10.91 5.56
N ASN A 12 0.24 -11.38 5.92
CA ASN A 12 1.49 -10.83 5.42
C ASN A 12 1.93 -11.55 4.15
N ARG A 13 1.96 -10.82 3.03
CA ARG A 13 2.40 -11.34 1.73
C ARG A 13 3.73 -10.76 1.24
N VAL A 14 4.43 -9.99 2.07
CA VAL A 14 5.71 -9.40 1.69
C VAL A 14 6.77 -10.50 1.56
N LYS A 15 7.43 -10.53 0.40
CA LYS A 15 8.54 -11.43 0.10
C LYS A 15 9.82 -11.03 0.82
N ALA A 16 10.82 -11.91 0.78
CA ALA A 16 12.12 -11.65 1.41
C ALA A 16 12.85 -10.47 0.75
N ALA A 17 13.82 -9.89 1.47
CA ALA A 17 14.66 -8.82 0.93
C ALA A 17 15.39 -9.27 -0.35
N GLY A 18 15.42 -8.40 -1.36
CA GLY A 18 15.96 -8.69 -2.69
C GLY A 18 14.92 -9.19 -3.70
N GLU A 19 13.73 -9.59 -3.25
CA GLU A 19 12.62 -9.96 -4.13
C GLU A 19 11.69 -8.77 -4.40
N TRP A 20 11.06 -8.79 -5.59
CA TRP A 20 10.08 -7.78 -5.96
C TRP A 20 8.69 -8.13 -5.43
N ASN A 21 8.11 -7.16 -4.72
CA ASN A 21 6.70 -7.18 -4.34
C ASN A 21 5.86 -6.35 -5.33
N HIS A 22 4.68 -6.83 -5.66
CA HIS A 22 3.71 -6.09 -6.47
C HIS A 22 2.63 -5.50 -5.57
N TYR A 23 2.48 -4.18 -5.62
CA TYR A 23 1.50 -3.43 -4.86
C TYR A 23 0.45 -2.86 -5.82
N GLU A 24 -0.82 -3.10 -5.52
CA GLU A 24 -1.95 -2.42 -6.16
C GLU A 24 -2.71 -1.65 -5.08
N ILE A 25 -2.92 -0.35 -5.32
CA ILE A 25 -3.66 0.52 -4.42
C ILE A 25 -4.86 1.07 -5.20
N ARG A 26 -6.06 0.85 -4.68
CA ARG A 26 -7.31 1.38 -5.23
C ARG A 26 -7.91 2.38 -4.25
N ALA A 27 -8.12 3.62 -4.71
CA ALA A 27 -8.77 4.67 -3.94
C ALA A 27 -10.14 4.96 -4.56
N GLU A 28 -11.20 4.39 -3.99
CA GLU A 28 -12.57 4.39 -4.52
C GLU A 28 -13.50 5.06 -3.51
N GLY A 29 -13.94 6.28 -3.83
CA GLY A 29 -14.80 7.03 -2.92
C GLY A 29 -14.09 7.34 -1.61
N ASP A 30 -14.55 6.75 -0.50
CA ASP A 30 -14.01 6.94 0.86
C ASP A 30 -13.15 5.76 1.32
N THR A 31 -12.91 4.81 0.42
CA THR A 31 -12.29 3.53 0.71
C THR A 31 -10.97 3.40 -0.05
N ILE A 32 -9.92 3.00 0.66
CA ILE A 32 -8.61 2.67 0.11
C ILE A 32 -8.35 1.19 0.35
N THR A 33 -8.09 0.45 -0.73
CA THR A 33 -7.74 -0.98 -0.69
C THR A 33 -6.29 -1.16 -1.11
N LEU A 34 -5.53 -1.93 -0.31
CA LEU A 34 -4.18 -2.36 -0.63
C LEU A 34 -4.16 -3.86 -0.92
N SER A 35 -3.67 -4.22 -2.10
CA SER A 35 -3.32 -5.57 -2.47
C SER A 35 -1.80 -5.74 -2.54
N VAL A 36 -1.28 -6.80 -1.94
CA VAL A 36 0.14 -7.18 -2.00
C VAL A 36 0.24 -8.56 -2.62
N ASN A 37 1.02 -8.67 -3.70
CA ASN A 37 1.25 -9.93 -4.42
C ASN A 37 -0.06 -10.68 -4.75
N GLY A 38 -1.05 -9.93 -5.27
CA GLY A 38 -2.28 -10.49 -5.82
C GLY A 38 -3.45 -10.72 -4.86
N ALA A 39 -3.33 -10.35 -3.58
CA ALA A 39 -4.46 -10.40 -2.63
C ALA A 39 -4.58 -9.15 -1.77
N VAL A 40 -5.81 -8.83 -1.39
CA VAL A 40 -6.14 -7.73 -0.49
C VAL A 40 -5.62 -8.04 0.91
N THR A 41 -4.74 -7.17 1.40
CA THR A 41 -4.13 -7.29 2.74
C THR A 41 -4.67 -6.25 3.71
N SER A 42 -5.16 -5.11 3.21
CA SER A 42 -5.67 -4.02 4.05
C SER A 42 -6.75 -3.21 3.33
N VAL A 43 -7.75 -2.79 4.11
CA VAL A 43 -8.83 -1.90 3.65
C VAL A 43 -9.03 -0.80 4.69
N MET A 44 -8.95 0.45 4.26
CA MET A 44 -9.26 1.63 5.06
C MET A 44 -10.55 2.26 4.54
N LYS A 45 -11.50 2.55 5.43
CA LYS A 45 -12.80 3.16 5.11
C LYS A 45 -12.94 4.51 5.83
N GLY A 46 -13.89 5.33 5.38
CA GLY A 46 -14.17 6.62 5.99
C GLY A 46 -13.08 7.67 5.77
N VAL A 47 -12.29 7.53 4.70
CA VAL A 47 -11.25 8.52 4.35
C VAL A 47 -11.93 9.81 3.91
N ALA A 48 -11.73 10.88 4.68
CA ALA A 48 -12.32 12.18 4.40
C ALA A 48 -11.70 12.84 3.15
N LEU A 49 -10.39 12.70 2.97
CA LEU A 49 -9.65 13.29 1.86
C LEU A 49 -9.88 12.51 0.56
N ARG A 50 -10.29 13.21 -0.50
CA ARG A 50 -10.66 12.62 -1.81
C ARG A 50 -9.67 12.89 -2.93
N LYS A 51 -8.65 13.71 -2.66
CA LYS A 51 -7.60 14.07 -3.60
C LYS A 51 -6.31 14.37 -2.85
N GLY A 52 -5.17 14.13 -3.49
CA GLY A 52 -3.87 14.35 -2.90
C GLY A 52 -2.75 13.91 -3.84
N TYR A 53 -1.54 13.85 -3.28
CA TYR A 53 -0.34 13.41 -3.98
C TYR A 53 -0.04 11.95 -3.63
N ILE A 54 0.67 11.26 -4.53
CA ILE A 54 1.28 9.96 -4.26
C ILE A 54 2.75 10.21 -3.89
N GLY A 55 3.16 9.69 -2.74
CA GLY A 55 4.55 9.74 -2.28
C GLY A 55 5.18 8.34 -2.31
N LEU A 56 6.49 8.30 -2.55
CA LEU A 56 7.31 7.11 -2.32
C LEU A 56 8.14 7.36 -1.07
N GLU A 57 8.02 6.48 -0.09
CA GLU A 57 8.74 6.57 1.16
C GLU A 57 9.73 5.41 1.28
N ALA A 58 10.95 5.73 1.72
CA ALA A 58 11.95 4.76 2.14
C ALA A 58 12.45 5.16 3.52
N GLU A 59 12.33 4.25 4.48
CA GLU A 59 12.73 4.48 5.87
C GLU A 59 13.74 3.40 6.31
N GLY A 60 14.90 3.83 6.81
CA GLY A 60 15.91 2.98 7.45
C GLY A 60 16.81 2.16 6.50
N PHE A 61 16.32 1.76 5.32
CA PHE A 61 17.08 0.96 4.35
C PHE A 61 16.80 1.40 2.92
N GLU A 62 17.64 0.96 1.98
CA GLU A 62 17.44 1.19 0.55
C GLU A 62 16.16 0.49 0.06
N ILE A 63 15.34 1.21 -0.70
CA ILE A 63 14.16 0.69 -1.38
C ILE A 63 14.22 1.14 -2.85
N ALA A 64 14.11 0.18 -3.76
CA ALA A 64 13.99 0.44 -5.18
C ALA A 64 12.53 0.29 -5.65
N PHE A 65 12.07 1.22 -6.49
CA PHE A 65 10.72 1.18 -7.08
C PHE A 65 10.82 1.02 -8.59
N ARG A 66 9.91 0.25 -9.19
CA ARG A 66 9.80 0.10 -10.65
C ARG A 66 8.37 -0.12 -11.09
N ASN A 67 8.08 0.13 -12.37
CA ASN A 67 6.76 -0.08 -13.00
C ASN A 67 5.62 0.69 -12.32
N LEU A 68 5.88 1.92 -11.85
CA LEU A 68 4.84 2.78 -11.30
C LEU A 68 3.89 3.21 -12.42
N ARG A 69 2.60 2.95 -12.23
CA ARG A 69 1.54 3.32 -13.15
C ARG A 69 0.38 3.86 -12.35
N ILE A 70 -0.25 4.91 -12.86
CA ILE A 70 -1.44 5.51 -12.30
C ILE A 70 -2.48 5.63 -13.40
N ARG A 71 -3.74 5.36 -13.05
CA ARG A 71 -4.88 5.65 -13.91
C ARG A 71 -6.05 6.12 -13.05
N PRO A 72 -6.93 6.99 -13.57
CA PRO A 72 -8.25 7.18 -13.00
C PRO A 72 -9.03 5.85 -12.94
N LEU A 73 -9.95 5.76 -11.99
CA LEU A 73 -10.87 4.63 -11.85
C LEU A 73 -12.19 4.90 -12.59
#